data_AF-A0A538DCE3-F1
#
_entry.id   AF-A0A538DCE3-F1
#
_cell.length_a   1.000
_cell.length_b   1.000
_cell.length_c   1.000
_cell.angle_alpha   90.00
_cell.angle_beta   90.00
_cell.angle_gamma   90.00
#
_symmetry.space_group_name_H-M   'P 1'
#
loop_
_entity.id
_entity.type
_entity.pdbx_description
1 polymer ?
#
loop_
_entity_poly.entity_id
_entity_poly.type
_entity_poly.pdbx_seq_one_letter_code
_entity_poly.pdbx_strand_id
1 'polypeptide(L)'
;MRLEDTHDPNALVVGGFQVLLDRVGGIDDKRLARRGVADQVGGAAEIVVDELAKQHERTLTPALASFLEALSPRVGFLVVVLCALAWPGAAWAHARVIRSVPGNEAVLATAPTTVRLLFDDAVRARSGMKAIRNGDGSVLAGKPHVVGGRTLVVPLRAGLADGDYTVLWRVLSNDGHEISGTIAFGVGAGRAPPQAALSADNGPSAQSVLARLLFFAGLLTAVGSAFFRFVVAPVPVRLLLVSFLLVFVGISGQLHDVSVSTRFGTAMAVAAGLAGFGALLAALVPVFPRLEPVPFVVALALLPIPTVAGHALDRGRSALEIPVDLLHVAAASVWLGGLVGLVLLLRGQGRPQHSLRRFSNLALAAVAALAVTGVVRAFSELRSVGQLWSTGYGRVLVVKTVFLALLVTLGWLNRYRLVPRLSLAGLRRNVAFELVLFAGLVAAVGLLTDLRPGRDRIAQAAVTEAKGLPPPPAQGMVVQAREAGNYGVALGIRPPRAEVV
;
A
#
# COMPACT_ATOMS: atom_id res chain seq x y z
N MET A 1 -51.67 11.87 58.10
CA MET A 1 -50.30 12.18 58.59
C MET A 1 -50.40 12.26 60.10
N ARG A 2 -49.78 11.33 60.83
CA ARG A 2 -49.69 11.40 62.30
C ARG A 2 -48.40 12.18 62.58
N LEU A 3 -48.50 13.31 63.28
CA LEU A 3 -47.34 14.10 63.71
C LEU A 3 -46.98 13.61 65.12
N GLU A 4 -45.78 13.05 65.27
CA GLU A 4 -45.24 12.65 66.58
C GLU A 4 -44.13 13.64 66.98
N ASP A 5 -44.07 13.95 68.28
CA ASP A 5 -43.18 14.93 68.89
C ASP A 5 -41.74 14.39 68.98
N THR A 6 -40.75 15.22 68.65
CA THR A 6 -39.34 14.84 68.51
C THR A 6 -38.61 14.56 69.84
N HIS A 7 -39.31 14.60 70.98
CA HIS A 7 -38.73 14.42 72.32
C HIS A 7 -39.11 13.11 73.03
N ASP A 8 -39.78 12.16 72.37
CA ASP A 8 -40.04 10.83 72.94
C ASP A 8 -38.77 9.96 72.95
N PRO A 9 -38.26 9.52 74.13
CA PRO A 9 -37.06 8.69 74.23
C PRO A 9 -37.21 7.27 73.67
N ASN A 10 -38.42 6.83 73.29
CA ASN A 10 -38.68 5.51 72.70
C ASN A 10 -38.95 5.53 71.18
N ALA A 11 -38.69 6.64 70.49
CA ALA A 11 -38.87 6.72 69.04
C ALA A 11 -37.89 5.81 68.28
N LEU A 12 -38.42 4.76 67.63
CA LEU A 12 -37.68 3.81 66.79
C LEU A 12 -37.12 4.50 65.54
N VAL A 13 -35.80 4.65 65.47
CA VAL A 13 -35.10 5.17 64.28
C VAL A 13 -35.10 4.11 63.18
N VAL A 14 -36.03 4.22 62.24
CA VAL A 14 -35.98 3.49 60.95
C VAL A 14 -35.40 4.44 59.91
N GLY A 15 -34.18 4.15 59.45
CA GLY A 15 -33.41 5.02 58.57
C GLY A 15 -34.10 5.33 57.24
N GLY A 16 -34.26 6.62 56.94
CA GLY A 16 -34.68 7.08 55.63
C GLY A 16 -35.05 8.57 55.59
N PHE A 17 -34.09 9.39 55.14
CA PHE A 17 -34.26 10.75 54.58
C PHE A 17 -35.09 11.78 55.37
N GLN A 18 -34.42 12.61 56.17
CA GLN A 18 -34.94 13.91 56.61
C GLN A 18 -34.64 14.98 55.54
N VAL A 19 -35.66 15.77 55.18
CA VAL A 19 -35.49 16.99 54.38
C VAL A 19 -35.65 18.18 55.31
N LEU A 20 -34.55 18.91 55.55
CA LEU A 20 -34.55 20.21 56.19
C LEU A 20 -34.78 21.28 55.11
N LEU A 21 -35.79 22.12 55.27
CA LEU A 21 -36.04 23.30 54.44
C LEU A 21 -35.46 24.52 55.15
N ASP A 22 -34.48 25.18 54.54
CA ASP A 22 -34.02 26.50 54.98
C ASP A 22 -34.62 27.60 54.10
N ARG A 23 -35.13 28.64 54.76
CA ARG A 23 -35.71 29.83 54.14
C ARG A 23 -34.62 30.90 54.06
N VAL A 24 -34.31 31.32 52.84
CA VAL A 24 -33.75 32.64 52.49
C VAL A 24 -32.28 32.86 52.90
N GLY A 25 -31.36 32.67 51.94
CA GLY A 25 -30.08 33.39 51.90
C GLY A 25 -28.86 32.58 51.47
N GLY A 26 -28.17 33.04 50.41
CA GLY A 26 -26.74 32.78 50.20
C GLY A 26 -26.36 31.54 49.37
N ILE A 27 -25.50 31.76 48.37
CA ILE A 27 -24.92 30.75 47.47
C ILE A 27 -23.91 29.87 48.24
N ASP A 28 -23.86 28.55 47.97
CA ASP A 28 -22.67 27.73 48.24
C ASP A 28 -22.11 27.15 46.93
N ASP A 29 -20.90 27.57 46.59
CA ASP A 29 -20.11 27.19 45.42
C ASP A 29 -19.44 25.83 45.59
N LYS A 30 -20.18 24.83 46.06
CA LYS A 30 -19.73 23.44 46.12
C LYS A 30 -20.75 22.52 45.47
N ARG A 31 -20.51 22.27 44.18
CA ARG A 31 -21.14 21.19 43.41
C ARG A 31 -21.08 19.87 44.20
N LEU A 32 -22.21 19.41 44.74
CA LEU A 32 -22.54 18.00 44.98
C LEU A 32 -23.98 17.87 45.52
N ALA A 33 -24.97 17.75 44.64
CA ALA A 33 -26.16 16.95 44.93
C ALA A 33 -26.84 16.51 43.63
N ARG A 34 -26.82 15.20 43.41
CA ARG A 34 -27.66 14.49 42.45
C ARG A 34 -29.09 14.49 42.99
N ARG A 35 -30.02 15.23 42.36
CA ARG A 35 -31.46 14.92 42.24
C ARG A 35 -32.19 16.13 41.65
N GLY A 36 -33.15 15.85 40.77
CA GLY A 36 -33.88 16.86 40.00
C GLY A 36 -34.67 17.81 40.88
N VAL A 37 -34.63 19.09 40.51
CA VAL A 37 -35.51 20.13 41.04
C VAL A 37 -36.83 20.02 40.29
N ALA A 38 -37.93 19.79 41.00
CA ALA A 38 -39.28 19.97 40.48
C ALA A 38 -39.80 21.31 41.00
N ASP A 39 -40.27 22.15 40.09
CA ASP A 39 -40.96 23.40 40.42
C ASP A 39 -42.47 23.13 40.53
N GLN A 40 -43.13 23.70 41.54
CA GLN A 40 -44.56 23.55 41.76
C GLN A 40 -45.20 24.93 41.62
N VAL A 41 -45.76 25.21 40.44
CA VAL A 41 -46.57 26.41 40.18
C VAL A 41 -48.05 26.04 40.29
N GLY A 42 -48.83 26.96 40.85
CA GLY A 42 -50.22 26.84 41.31
C GLY A 42 -51.18 26.04 40.43
N GLY A 43 -52.10 25.35 41.11
CA GLY A 43 -53.05 24.41 40.51
C GLY A 43 -53.96 25.00 39.44
N ALA A 44 -53.86 24.43 38.24
CA ALA A 44 -54.95 24.21 37.28
C ALA A 44 -54.44 23.21 36.23
N ALA A 45 -55.25 22.23 35.85
CA ALA A 45 -54.91 21.27 34.82
C ALA A 45 -55.15 21.89 33.43
N GLU A 46 -54.07 22.20 32.72
CA GLU A 46 -54.10 22.48 31.28
C GLU A 46 -53.07 21.59 30.59
N ILE A 47 -53.54 20.77 29.65
CA ILE A 47 -52.69 19.93 28.80
C ILE A 47 -52.15 20.83 27.69
N VAL A 48 -50.94 21.34 27.86
CA VAL A 48 -50.16 21.90 26.77
C VAL A 48 -49.42 20.75 26.10
N VAL A 49 -49.91 20.34 24.93
CA VAL A 49 -49.19 19.46 24.00
C VAL A 49 -48.06 20.31 23.42
N ASP A 50 -46.90 20.28 24.08
CA ASP A 50 -45.66 20.78 23.52
C ASP A 50 -44.90 19.63 22.84
N GLU A 51 -44.34 19.93 21.68
CA GLU A 51 -43.84 19.01 20.67
C GLU A 51 -43.01 17.83 21.18
N LEU A 52 -43.54 16.63 20.99
CA LEU A 52 -42.81 15.36 20.99
C LEU A 52 -41.88 15.28 19.76
N ALA A 53 -40.74 15.98 19.81
CA ALA A 53 -39.65 15.77 18.84
C ALA A 53 -38.29 16.19 19.38
N LYS A 54 -37.90 15.76 20.59
CA LYS A 54 -36.48 15.73 21.00
C LYS A 54 -36.29 14.77 22.17
N GLN A 55 -35.17 14.04 22.11
CA GLN A 55 -34.66 13.08 23.11
C GLN A 55 -35.20 11.65 23.02
N HIS A 56 -34.77 10.96 21.97
CA HIS A 56 -34.19 9.63 22.14
C HIS A 56 -32.70 9.71 21.76
N GLU A 57 -31.89 10.33 22.62
CA GLU A 57 -30.45 10.02 22.61
C GLU A 57 -30.30 8.63 23.24
N ARG A 58 -30.10 7.62 22.40
CA ARG A 58 -29.53 6.35 22.86
C ARG A 58 -28.18 6.67 23.48
N THR A 59 -28.12 6.60 24.79
CA THR A 59 -26.90 6.69 25.59
C THR A 59 -25.97 5.54 25.19
N LEU A 60 -25.07 5.81 24.25
CA LEU A 60 -23.79 5.10 24.18
C LEU A 60 -23.09 5.35 25.52
N THR A 61 -22.55 4.29 26.12
CA THR A 61 -21.94 4.31 27.45
C THR A 61 -20.92 5.45 27.59
N PRO A 62 -20.87 6.16 28.73
CA PRO A 62 -19.97 7.30 28.95
C PRO A 62 -18.48 6.95 28.81
N ALA A 63 -18.13 5.66 28.87
CA ALA A 63 -16.79 5.13 28.61
C ALA A 63 -16.35 5.25 27.14
N LEU A 64 -17.26 5.12 26.17
CA LEU A 64 -16.91 5.22 24.75
C LEU A 64 -16.72 6.69 24.33
N ALA A 65 -17.53 7.60 24.88
CA ALA A 65 -17.44 9.03 24.62
C ALA A 65 -16.14 9.64 25.18
N SER A 66 -15.76 9.27 26.40
CA SER A 66 -14.51 9.70 27.03
C SER A 66 -13.26 9.11 26.36
N PHE A 67 -13.35 7.88 25.85
CA PHE A 67 -12.28 7.27 25.04
C PHE A 67 -12.00 8.05 23.74
N LEU A 68 -13.04 8.54 23.08
CA LEU A 68 -12.93 9.30 21.84
C LEU A 68 -12.42 10.74 22.06
N GLU A 69 -12.75 11.36 23.19
CA GLU A 69 -12.24 12.68 23.56
C GLU A 69 -10.76 12.66 24.02
N ALA A 70 -10.26 11.51 24.46
CA ALA A 70 -8.88 11.34 24.93
C ALA A 70 -7.82 11.15 23.81
N LEU A 71 -8.24 11.03 22.55
CA LEU A 71 -7.34 10.90 21.39
C LEU A 71 -6.71 12.26 21.03
N SER A 72 -5.75 12.70 21.84
CA SER A 72 -4.92 13.86 21.52
C SER A 72 -4.10 13.61 20.22
N PRO A 73 -3.68 14.65 19.47
CA PRO A 73 -2.86 14.49 18.26
C PRO A 73 -1.55 13.69 18.48
N ARG A 74 -1.10 13.59 19.75
CA ARG A 74 0.05 12.76 20.15
C ARG A 74 -0.24 11.26 20.08
N VAL A 75 -1.48 10.84 20.31
CA VAL A 75 -1.91 9.43 20.19
C VAL A 75 -2.02 9.03 18.73
N GLY A 76 -2.52 9.92 17.85
CA GLY A 76 -2.50 9.69 16.40
C GLY A 76 -1.08 9.53 15.85
N PHE A 77 -0.13 10.35 16.31
CA PHE A 77 1.29 10.20 15.98
C PHE A 77 1.87 8.89 16.52
N LEU A 78 1.56 8.52 17.76
CA LEU A 78 2.02 7.27 18.37
C LEU A 78 1.46 6.03 17.63
N VAL A 79 0.20 6.04 17.19
CA VAL A 79 -0.37 4.96 16.38
C VAL A 79 0.30 4.87 15.01
N VAL A 80 0.60 6.00 14.35
CA VAL A 80 1.37 6.02 13.09
C VAL A 80 2.78 5.46 13.30
N VAL A 81 3.45 5.82 14.39
CA VAL A 81 4.78 5.28 14.76
C VAL A 81 4.70 3.78 15.09
N LEU A 82 3.70 3.34 15.85
CA LEU A 82 3.53 1.93 16.23
C LEU A 82 3.12 1.05 15.03
N CYS A 83 2.32 1.57 14.09
CA CYS A 83 2.04 0.90 12.81
C CYS A 83 3.28 0.87 11.90
N ALA A 84 4.15 1.88 11.94
CA ALA A 84 5.45 1.86 11.26
C ALA A 84 6.45 0.87 11.89
N LEU A 85 6.28 0.55 13.17
CA LEU A 85 7.08 -0.43 13.92
C LEU A 85 6.51 -1.86 13.88
N ALA A 86 5.29 -2.07 13.37
CA ALA A 86 4.69 -3.38 13.22
C ALA A 86 5.31 -4.12 12.02
N TRP A 87 6.41 -4.81 12.29
CA TRP A 87 7.22 -5.54 11.31
C TRP A 87 6.67 -6.94 11.04
N PRO A 88 6.47 -7.32 9.76
CA PRO A 88 6.74 -8.69 9.35
C PRO A 88 7.76 -8.73 8.21
N GLY A 89 8.82 -9.51 8.44
CA GLY A 89 9.54 -10.34 7.46
C GLY A 89 10.05 -9.68 6.17
N ALA A 90 11.37 -9.67 6.02
CA ALA A 90 12.05 -9.32 4.77
C ALA A 90 11.52 -10.12 3.55
N ALA A 91 11.12 -9.40 2.50
CA ALA A 91 10.65 -9.91 1.21
C ALA A 91 11.26 -9.06 0.09
N TRP A 92 11.53 -9.62 -1.09
CA TRP A 92 12.30 -8.97 -2.15
C TRP A 92 11.38 -8.55 -3.31
N ALA A 93 11.82 -7.55 -4.09
CA ALA A 93 11.22 -7.21 -5.38
C ALA A 93 11.21 -8.41 -6.32
N HIS A 94 10.21 -8.47 -7.20
CA HIS A 94 10.02 -9.35 -8.34
C HIS A 94 11.02 -10.50 -8.40
N ALA A 95 10.59 -11.67 -7.94
CA ALA A 95 11.41 -12.85 -7.92
C ALA A 95 12.07 -13.07 -9.30
N ARG A 96 13.37 -13.27 -9.31
CA ARG A 96 14.15 -13.45 -10.52
C ARG A 96 14.64 -14.88 -10.60
N VAL A 97 14.53 -15.48 -11.78
CA VAL A 97 15.14 -16.78 -12.04
C VAL A 97 16.66 -16.62 -11.97
N ILE A 98 17.29 -17.28 -10.99
CA ILE A 98 18.74 -17.37 -10.85
C ILE A 98 19.29 -18.58 -11.62
N ARG A 99 18.53 -19.67 -11.65
CA ARG A 99 18.97 -20.93 -12.29
C ARG A 99 17.78 -21.70 -12.85
N SER A 100 17.99 -22.34 -13.99
CA SER A 100 17.07 -23.32 -14.54
C SER A 100 17.79 -24.66 -14.77
N VAL A 101 17.07 -25.76 -14.54
CA VAL A 101 17.49 -27.11 -14.92
C VAL A 101 16.32 -27.77 -15.63
N PRO A 102 16.40 -28.05 -16.94
CA PRO A 102 17.51 -27.72 -17.86
C PRO A 102 17.81 -26.22 -17.97
N GLY A 103 19.03 -25.90 -18.39
CA GLY A 103 19.41 -24.52 -18.74
C GLY A 103 18.53 -23.99 -19.88
N ASN A 104 18.27 -22.67 -19.91
CA ASN A 104 17.60 -22.09 -21.07
C ASN A 104 18.44 -22.32 -22.33
N GLU A 105 17.78 -22.74 -23.41
CA GLU A 105 18.37 -23.11 -24.70
C GLU A 105 19.32 -24.32 -24.65
N ALA A 106 19.29 -25.11 -23.56
CA ALA A 106 20.11 -26.31 -23.45
C ALA A 106 19.62 -27.42 -24.40
N VAL A 107 20.57 -28.14 -25.02
CA VAL A 107 20.31 -29.37 -25.79
C VAL A 107 20.74 -30.56 -24.94
N LEU A 108 19.82 -31.49 -24.72
CA LEU A 108 19.99 -32.63 -23.83
C LEU A 108 20.07 -33.93 -24.63
N ALA A 109 20.99 -34.82 -24.23
CA ALA A 109 21.04 -36.17 -24.79
C ALA A 109 19.86 -37.04 -24.35
N THR A 110 19.33 -36.80 -23.14
CA THR A 110 18.22 -37.56 -22.55
C THR A 110 17.10 -36.62 -22.12
N ALA A 111 15.85 -37.03 -22.37
CA ALA A 111 14.67 -36.28 -21.96
C ALA A 111 14.59 -36.09 -20.43
N PRO A 112 14.39 -34.85 -19.94
CA PRO A 112 14.19 -34.57 -18.52
C PRO A 112 12.74 -34.90 -18.11
N THR A 113 12.54 -35.33 -16.87
CA THR A 113 11.21 -35.54 -16.29
C THR A 113 10.66 -34.30 -15.58
N THR A 114 11.49 -33.27 -15.35
CA THR A 114 11.08 -32.01 -14.74
C THR A 114 11.87 -30.85 -15.31
N VAL A 115 11.26 -29.65 -15.29
CA VAL A 115 11.99 -28.38 -15.34
C VAL A 115 11.94 -27.74 -13.97
N ARG A 116 13.09 -27.34 -13.43
CA ARG A 116 13.23 -26.68 -12.13
C ARG A 116 13.76 -25.28 -12.32
N LEU A 117 13.07 -24.29 -11.75
CA LEU A 117 13.44 -22.88 -11.80
C LEU A 117 13.66 -22.38 -10.37
N LEU A 118 14.89 -21.99 -10.06
CA LEU A 118 15.26 -21.42 -8.76
C LEU A 118 15.16 -19.90 -8.82
N PHE A 119 14.45 -19.33 -7.85
CA PHE A 119 14.26 -17.90 -7.71
C PHE A 119 15.10 -17.29 -6.58
N ASP A 120 15.42 -16.00 -6.74
CA ASP A 120 16.10 -15.19 -5.73
C ASP A 120 15.20 -14.78 -4.55
N ASP A 121 13.88 -14.91 -4.71
CA ASP A 121 12.90 -14.70 -3.64
C ASP A 121 11.85 -15.82 -3.57
N ALA A 122 11.04 -15.80 -2.51
CA ALA A 122 9.92 -16.70 -2.39
C ALA A 122 8.88 -16.42 -3.47
N VAL A 123 8.35 -17.51 -4.02
CA VAL A 123 7.37 -17.51 -5.09
C VAL A 123 6.21 -18.44 -4.78
N ARG A 124 5.10 -18.23 -5.49
CA ARG A 124 3.94 -19.11 -5.50
C ARG A 124 3.59 -19.47 -6.93
N ALA A 125 3.31 -20.74 -7.19
CA ALA A 125 2.89 -21.21 -8.51
C ALA A 125 1.54 -20.60 -8.89
N ARG A 126 1.40 -20.15 -10.14
CA ARG A 126 0.12 -19.68 -10.72
C ARG A 126 -0.44 -20.67 -11.74
N SER A 127 -1.73 -20.55 -12.03
CA SER A 127 -2.37 -21.31 -13.10
C SER A 127 -1.92 -20.80 -14.49
N GLY A 128 -2.27 -21.52 -15.55
CA GLY A 128 -1.98 -21.11 -16.92
C GLY A 128 -0.55 -21.34 -17.40
N MET A 129 0.27 -22.09 -16.65
CA MET A 129 1.55 -22.61 -17.12
C MET A 129 1.35 -23.65 -18.22
N LYS A 130 2.29 -23.69 -19.17
CA LYS A 130 2.27 -24.63 -20.30
C LYS A 130 3.66 -25.24 -20.46
N ALA A 131 3.71 -26.52 -20.80
CA ALA A 131 4.91 -27.15 -21.34
C ALA A 131 4.48 -27.87 -22.61
N ILE A 132 5.12 -27.56 -23.74
CA ILE A 132 4.79 -28.13 -25.05
C ILE A 132 6.04 -28.68 -25.71
N ARG A 133 5.85 -29.66 -26.60
CA ARG A 133 6.79 -29.90 -27.70
C ARG A 133 6.43 -28.92 -28.81
N ASN A 134 7.40 -28.21 -29.37
CA ASN A 134 7.18 -27.18 -30.37
C ASN A 134 6.50 -27.79 -31.61
N GLY A 135 5.32 -27.27 -31.97
CA GLY A 135 4.48 -27.80 -33.06
C GLY A 135 3.49 -28.89 -32.64
N ASP A 136 3.54 -29.34 -31.39
CA ASP A 136 2.76 -30.47 -30.86
C ASP A 136 2.00 -30.10 -29.57
N GLY A 137 1.39 -31.10 -28.94
CA GLY A 137 0.58 -30.96 -27.73
C GLY A 137 1.36 -30.80 -26.41
N SER A 138 0.59 -30.65 -25.33
CA SER A 138 1.11 -30.51 -23.96
C SER A 138 1.92 -31.72 -23.51
N VAL A 139 3.03 -31.46 -22.83
CA VAL A 139 3.93 -32.47 -22.26
C VAL A 139 3.97 -32.43 -20.73
N LEU A 140 3.03 -31.71 -20.10
CA LEU A 140 2.88 -31.72 -18.64
C LEU A 140 2.45 -33.10 -18.13
N ALA A 141 3.08 -33.55 -17.05
CA ALA A 141 2.72 -34.77 -16.33
C ALA A 141 1.94 -34.53 -15.04
N GLY A 142 1.73 -33.26 -14.64
CA GLY A 142 1.03 -32.91 -13.42
C GLY A 142 0.96 -31.40 -13.19
N LYS A 143 0.48 -30.99 -12.01
CA LYS A 143 0.41 -29.58 -11.63
C LYS A 143 1.81 -29.07 -11.23
N PRO A 144 2.29 -27.97 -11.82
CA PRO A 144 3.50 -27.31 -11.34
C PRO A 144 3.31 -26.83 -9.89
N HIS A 145 4.38 -26.88 -9.10
CA HIS A 145 4.35 -26.52 -7.68
C HIS A 145 5.69 -25.93 -7.23
N VAL A 146 5.69 -25.25 -6.08
CA VAL A 146 6.90 -24.64 -5.51
C VAL A 146 7.41 -25.46 -4.34
N VAL A 147 8.70 -25.82 -4.37
CA VAL A 147 9.42 -26.53 -3.31
C VAL A 147 10.35 -25.55 -2.57
N GLY A 148 10.39 -25.65 -1.24
CA GLY A 148 11.24 -24.79 -0.40
C GLY A 148 10.92 -23.30 -0.50
N GLY A 149 9.71 -22.96 -0.96
CA GLY A 149 9.26 -21.59 -1.18
C GLY A 149 9.89 -20.85 -2.36
N ARG A 150 10.94 -21.37 -3.00
CA ARG A 150 11.75 -20.63 -4.00
C ARG A 150 12.05 -21.41 -5.29
N THR A 151 11.74 -22.70 -5.36
CA THR A 151 12.00 -23.51 -6.56
C THR A 151 10.69 -23.94 -7.20
N LEU A 152 10.37 -23.40 -8.37
CA LEU A 152 9.25 -23.90 -9.17
C LEU A 152 9.67 -25.20 -9.86
N VAL A 153 8.83 -26.24 -9.71
CA VAL A 153 8.99 -27.54 -10.35
C VAL A 153 7.85 -27.75 -11.33
N VAL A 154 8.18 -27.92 -12.61
CA VAL A 154 7.25 -28.20 -13.70
C VAL A 154 7.43 -29.66 -14.13
N PRO A 155 6.50 -30.56 -13.78
CA PRO A 155 6.60 -31.98 -14.12
C PRO A 155 6.31 -32.23 -15.60
N LEU A 156 7.17 -33.00 -16.27
CA LEU A 156 7.08 -33.38 -17.67
C LEU A 156 6.80 -34.88 -17.82
N ARG A 157 6.18 -35.28 -18.93
CA ARG A 157 5.98 -36.69 -19.28
C ARG A 157 7.32 -37.41 -19.44
N ALA A 158 7.39 -38.67 -19.03
CA ALA A 158 8.56 -39.50 -19.27
C ALA A 158 8.69 -39.85 -20.76
N GLY A 159 9.92 -40.10 -21.22
CA GLY A 159 10.19 -40.55 -22.59
C GLY A 159 9.82 -39.52 -23.66
N LEU A 160 10.09 -38.24 -23.42
CA LEU A 160 9.90 -37.21 -24.45
C LEU A 160 10.74 -37.54 -25.69
N ALA A 161 10.12 -37.51 -26.87
CA ALA A 161 10.79 -37.73 -28.13
C ALA A 161 11.82 -36.63 -28.43
N ASP A 162 12.68 -36.86 -29.42
CA ASP A 162 13.61 -35.82 -29.87
C ASP A 162 12.84 -34.63 -30.44
N GLY A 163 13.23 -33.41 -30.06
CA GLY A 163 12.48 -32.22 -30.42
C GLY A 163 12.82 -31.01 -29.56
N ASP A 164 12.25 -29.88 -29.92
CA ASP A 164 12.35 -28.65 -29.15
C ASP A 164 11.14 -28.52 -28.24
N TYR A 165 11.36 -28.04 -27.03
CA TYR A 165 10.34 -27.92 -26.00
C TYR A 165 10.35 -26.52 -25.44
N THR A 166 9.15 -25.99 -25.18
CA THR A 166 8.99 -24.69 -24.52
C THR A 166 8.14 -24.82 -23.28
N VAL A 167 8.64 -24.27 -22.17
CA VAL A 167 7.95 -24.16 -20.89
C VAL A 167 7.63 -22.69 -20.61
N LEU A 168 6.35 -22.35 -20.63
CA LEU A 168 5.82 -21.09 -20.12
C LEU A 168 5.51 -21.25 -18.63
N TRP A 169 6.26 -20.55 -17.79
CA TRP A 169 6.09 -20.52 -16.34
C TRP A 169 5.44 -19.21 -15.89
N ARG A 170 4.68 -19.26 -14.80
CA ARG A 170 4.01 -18.12 -14.16
C ARG A 170 4.08 -18.29 -12.65
N VAL A 171 4.58 -17.28 -11.95
CA VAL A 171 4.64 -17.27 -10.48
C VAL A 171 4.27 -15.91 -9.91
N LEU A 172 3.75 -15.90 -8.69
CA LEU A 172 3.50 -14.70 -7.90
C LEU A 172 4.68 -14.49 -6.95
N SER A 173 5.28 -13.30 -6.97
CA SER A 173 6.35 -12.90 -6.04
C SER A 173 5.76 -12.33 -4.73
N ASN A 174 6.59 -12.16 -3.70
CA ASN A 174 6.15 -11.64 -2.39
C ASN A 174 5.69 -10.18 -2.42
N ASP A 175 6.12 -9.41 -3.42
CA ASP A 175 5.69 -8.04 -3.68
C ASP A 175 4.29 -7.94 -4.33
N GLY A 176 3.63 -9.09 -4.55
CA GLY A 176 2.28 -9.17 -5.12
C GLY A 176 2.25 -9.12 -6.65
N HIS A 177 3.39 -9.03 -7.32
CA HIS A 177 3.45 -9.02 -8.78
C HIS A 177 3.52 -10.43 -9.35
N GLU A 178 2.71 -10.66 -10.38
CA GLU A 178 2.86 -11.84 -11.19
C GLU A 178 3.99 -11.65 -12.21
N ILE A 179 4.83 -12.67 -12.29
CA ILE A 179 5.91 -12.74 -13.25
C ILE A 179 5.77 -14.00 -14.09
N SER A 180 5.94 -13.82 -15.38
CA SER A 180 5.89 -14.91 -16.36
C SER A 180 7.16 -14.90 -17.19
N GLY A 181 7.53 -16.07 -17.68
CA GLY A 181 8.66 -16.22 -18.59
C GLY A 181 8.63 -17.56 -19.30
N THR A 182 9.55 -17.73 -20.23
CA THR A 182 9.68 -18.95 -21.02
C THR A 182 11.08 -19.53 -20.88
N ILE A 183 11.16 -20.86 -20.92
CA ILE A 183 12.41 -21.61 -21.04
C ILE A 183 12.26 -22.55 -22.22
N ALA A 184 13.24 -22.56 -23.11
CA ALA A 184 13.31 -23.52 -24.21
C ALA A 184 14.42 -24.56 -23.94
N PHE A 185 14.21 -25.81 -24.31
CA PHE A 185 15.25 -26.85 -24.28
C PHE A 185 15.03 -27.85 -25.44
N GLY A 186 16.11 -28.45 -25.94
CA GLY A 186 16.10 -29.47 -26.98
C GLY A 186 16.37 -30.85 -26.41
N VAL A 187 15.77 -31.88 -26.97
CA VAL A 187 16.05 -33.29 -26.69
C VAL A 187 16.57 -33.94 -27.98
N GLY A 188 17.68 -34.66 -27.88
CA GLY A 188 18.40 -35.29 -29.00
C GLY A 188 19.78 -34.67 -29.21
N ALA A 189 20.82 -35.50 -29.29
CA ALA A 189 22.21 -35.05 -29.41
C ALA A 189 22.49 -34.37 -30.77
N GLY A 190 23.35 -33.34 -30.76
CA GLY A 190 23.81 -32.66 -31.99
C GLY A 190 22.80 -31.70 -32.63
N ARG A 191 21.68 -31.38 -31.97
CA ARG A 191 20.70 -30.40 -32.45
C ARG A 191 21.21 -28.97 -32.33
N ALA A 192 20.68 -28.08 -33.18
CA ALA A 192 20.83 -26.64 -33.03
C ALA A 192 20.15 -26.15 -31.73
N PRO A 193 20.52 -24.97 -31.20
CA PRO A 193 19.84 -24.38 -30.04
C PRO A 193 18.33 -24.25 -30.29
N PRO A 194 17.48 -24.66 -29.33
CA PRO A 194 16.04 -24.65 -29.50
C PRO A 194 15.50 -23.22 -29.46
N GLN A 195 14.44 -22.95 -30.22
CA GLN A 195 13.75 -21.66 -30.17
C GLN A 195 12.48 -21.75 -29.31
N ALA A 196 12.19 -20.70 -28.53
CA ALA A 196 10.95 -20.65 -27.76
C ALA A 196 9.74 -20.45 -28.69
N ALA A 197 8.80 -21.39 -28.66
CA ALA A 197 7.54 -21.31 -29.42
C ALA A 197 6.41 -20.60 -28.64
N LEU A 198 6.61 -20.37 -27.34
CA LEU A 198 5.70 -19.61 -26.48
C LEU A 198 6.34 -18.27 -26.14
N SER A 199 5.50 -17.29 -25.79
CA SER A 199 5.93 -16.00 -25.25
C SER A 199 5.18 -15.73 -23.96
N ALA A 200 5.86 -15.10 -23.01
CA ALA A 200 5.24 -14.63 -21.77
C ALA A 200 4.83 -13.17 -21.94
N ASP A 201 3.55 -12.88 -21.67
CA ASP A 201 3.09 -11.50 -21.53
C ASP A 201 3.33 -11.05 -20.09
N ASN A 202 4.11 -9.97 -19.95
CA ASN A 202 4.38 -9.29 -18.69
C ASN A 202 3.94 -7.82 -18.75
N GLY A 203 3.07 -7.49 -19.71
CA GLY A 203 2.51 -6.15 -19.85
C GLY A 203 1.56 -5.80 -18.71
N PRO A 204 1.45 -4.51 -18.36
CA PRO A 204 0.47 -4.05 -17.39
C PRO A 204 -0.94 -4.23 -17.95
N SER A 205 -1.84 -4.80 -17.16
CA SER A 205 -3.24 -4.97 -17.55
C SER A 205 -4.04 -3.69 -17.29
N ALA A 206 -5.08 -3.43 -18.07
CA ALA A 206 -5.95 -2.27 -17.82
C ALA A 206 -6.59 -2.32 -16.42
N GLN A 207 -6.94 -3.52 -15.94
CA GLN A 207 -7.46 -3.74 -14.60
C GLN A 207 -6.44 -3.42 -13.50
N SER A 208 -5.19 -3.89 -13.62
CA SER A 208 -4.14 -3.60 -12.63
C SER A 208 -3.83 -2.10 -12.59
N VAL A 209 -3.74 -1.45 -13.74
CA VAL A 209 -3.52 0.00 -13.84
C VAL A 209 -4.68 0.78 -13.21
N LEU A 210 -5.93 0.40 -13.50
CA LEU A 210 -7.12 1.04 -12.92
C LEU A 210 -7.18 0.83 -11.41
N ALA A 211 -6.94 -0.38 -10.92
CA ALA A 211 -6.96 -0.68 -9.49
C ALA A 211 -5.89 0.13 -8.73
N ARG A 212 -4.68 0.24 -9.29
CA ARG A 212 -3.60 1.07 -8.74
C ARG A 212 -3.93 2.57 -8.80
N LEU A 213 -4.56 3.04 -9.89
CA LEU A 213 -5.02 4.41 -10.02
C LEU A 213 -6.03 4.76 -8.91
N LEU A 214 -7.06 3.92 -8.72
CA LEU A 214 -8.07 4.11 -7.67
C LEU A 214 -7.44 4.10 -6.28
N PHE A 215 -6.53 3.14 -6.03
CA PHE A 215 -5.80 3.05 -4.77
C PHE A 215 -4.99 4.32 -4.47
N PHE A 216 -4.12 4.75 -5.38
CA PHE A 216 -3.29 5.94 -5.16
C PHE A 216 -4.12 7.24 -5.14
N ALA A 217 -5.13 7.38 -6.00
CA ALA A 217 -6.01 8.55 -5.99
C ALA A 217 -6.77 8.68 -4.66
N GLY A 218 -7.33 7.57 -4.17
CA GLY A 218 -8.00 7.51 -2.87
C GLY A 218 -7.04 7.78 -1.72
N LEU A 219 -5.87 7.12 -1.70
CA LEU A 219 -4.88 7.22 -0.64
C LEU A 219 -4.34 8.65 -0.50
N LEU A 220 -3.83 9.21 -1.60
CA LEU A 220 -3.22 10.53 -1.61
C LEU A 220 -4.25 11.61 -1.24
N THR A 221 -5.50 11.45 -1.69
CA THR A 221 -6.59 12.36 -1.33
C THR A 221 -6.99 12.21 0.13
N ALA A 222 -7.12 11.00 0.66
CA ALA A 222 -7.47 10.76 2.07
C ALA A 222 -6.42 11.35 3.03
N VAL A 223 -5.16 10.95 2.85
CA VAL A 223 -4.02 11.41 3.68
C VAL A 223 -3.86 12.92 3.56
N GLY A 224 -3.86 13.45 2.33
CA GLY A 224 -3.69 14.87 2.09
C GLY A 224 -4.84 15.73 2.61
N SER A 225 -6.08 15.23 2.52
CA SER A 225 -7.25 15.91 3.07
C SER A 225 -7.25 15.93 4.60
N ALA A 226 -6.76 14.85 5.24
CA ALA A 226 -6.55 14.83 6.69
C ALA A 226 -5.47 15.83 7.11
N PHE A 227 -4.34 15.87 6.42
CA PHE A 227 -3.32 16.88 6.66
C PHE A 227 -3.87 18.31 6.48
N PHE A 228 -4.60 18.56 5.39
CA PHE A 228 -5.22 19.85 5.11
C PHE A 228 -6.25 20.25 6.17
N ARG A 229 -7.05 19.30 6.68
CA ARG A 229 -8.03 19.49 7.76
C ARG A 229 -7.40 20.01 9.05
N PHE A 230 -6.26 19.44 9.43
CA PHE A 230 -5.57 19.79 10.67
C PHE A 230 -4.67 21.02 10.54
N VAL A 231 -4.12 21.26 9.34
CA VAL A 231 -3.10 22.30 9.14
C VAL A 231 -3.64 23.52 8.42
N VAL A 232 -4.66 23.44 7.57
CA VAL A 232 -5.05 24.56 6.69
C VAL A 232 -6.46 25.06 6.93
N ALA A 233 -7.47 24.20 6.74
CA ALA A 233 -8.87 24.58 6.82
C ALA A 233 -9.78 23.35 6.93
N PRO A 234 -11.02 23.50 7.44
CA PRO A 234 -11.99 22.41 7.50
C PRO A 234 -12.24 21.74 6.14
N VAL A 235 -12.43 20.42 6.16
CA VAL A 235 -12.72 19.59 4.99
C VAL A 235 -13.95 18.76 5.30
N PRO A 236 -14.93 18.64 4.38
CA PRO A 236 -16.13 17.85 4.64
C PRO A 236 -15.80 16.35 4.68
N VAL A 237 -16.30 15.65 5.71
CA VAL A 237 -16.04 14.21 5.93
C VAL A 237 -16.47 13.31 4.76
N ARG A 238 -17.44 13.73 3.94
CA ARG A 238 -17.83 13.00 2.72
C ARG A 238 -16.68 12.82 1.74
N LEU A 239 -15.68 13.71 1.73
CA LEU A 239 -14.49 13.53 0.92
C LEU A 239 -13.66 12.33 1.40
N LEU A 240 -13.57 12.13 2.71
CA LEU A 240 -12.88 11.00 3.32
C LEU A 240 -13.64 9.71 3.01
N LEU A 241 -14.97 9.71 3.10
CA LEU A 241 -15.79 8.56 2.69
C LEU A 241 -15.47 8.12 1.25
N VAL A 242 -15.53 9.05 0.29
CA VAL A 242 -15.22 8.74 -1.12
C VAL A 242 -13.78 8.27 -1.27
N SER A 243 -12.83 8.92 -0.60
CA SER A 243 -11.41 8.56 -0.67
C SER A 243 -11.14 7.15 -0.12
N PHE A 244 -11.77 6.78 0.99
CA PHE A 244 -11.69 5.44 1.56
C PHE A 244 -12.33 4.38 0.66
N LEU A 245 -13.47 4.68 0.04
CA LEU A 245 -14.10 3.76 -0.92
C LEU A 245 -13.20 3.55 -2.16
N LEU A 246 -12.53 4.60 -2.66
CA LEU A 246 -11.56 4.47 -3.74
C LEU A 246 -10.36 3.61 -3.34
N VAL A 247 -9.84 3.78 -2.12
CA VAL A 247 -8.77 2.91 -1.58
C VAL A 247 -9.25 1.47 -1.50
N PHE A 248 -10.42 1.22 -0.91
CA PHE A 248 -10.97 -0.11 -0.76
C PHE A 248 -11.17 -0.82 -2.11
N VAL A 249 -11.85 -0.18 -3.06
CA VAL A 249 -12.08 -0.72 -4.41
C VAL A 249 -10.74 -0.94 -5.14
N GLY A 250 -9.82 0.01 -5.05
CA GLY A 250 -8.49 -0.13 -5.64
C GLY A 250 -7.67 -1.29 -5.06
N ILE A 251 -7.81 -1.56 -3.76
CA ILE A 251 -7.18 -2.73 -3.12
C ILE A 251 -7.88 -4.02 -3.53
N SER A 252 -9.21 -4.07 -3.53
CA SER A 252 -9.97 -5.26 -3.95
C SER A 252 -9.59 -5.69 -5.37
N GLY A 253 -9.39 -4.74 -6.28
CA GLY A 253 -8.91 -5.02 -7.65
C GLY A 253 -7.48 -5.57 -7.72
N GLN A 254 -6.65 -5.33 -6.71
CA GLN A 254 -5.28 -5.85 -6.61
C GLN A 254 -5.19 -7.19 -5.87
N LEU A 255 -6.10 -7.46 -4.93
CA LEU A 255 -6.08 -8.66 -4.09
C LEU A 255 -6.81 -9.87 -4.67
N HIS A 256 -7.56 -9.71 -5.78
CA HIS A 256 -8.39 -10.77 -6.37
C HIS A 256 -7.67 -12.12 -6.55
N ASP A 257 -6.34 -12.10 -6.76
CA ASP A 257 -5.52 -13.30 -6.92
C ASP A 257 -4.24 -13.32 -6.08
N VAL A 258 -4.14 -12.46 -5.05
CA VAL A 258 -2.93 -12.32 -4.24
C VAL A 258 -3.16 -12.91 -2.84
N SER A 259 -2.32 -13.88 -2.47
CA SER A 259 -2.39 -14.48 -1.14
C SER A 259 -2.00 -13.48 -0.05
N VAL A 260 -2.81 -13.42 1.02
CA VAL A 260 -2.50 -12.69 2.27
C VAL A 260 -1.27 -13.24 3.00
N SER A 261 -0.69 -14.36 2.56
CA SER A 261 0.58 -14.86 3.09
C SER A 261 1.81 -14.07 2.62
N THR A 262 1.64 -13.15 1.67
CA THR A 262 2.71 -12.28 1.14
C THR A 262 2.77 -10.97 1.92
N ARG A 263 3.93 -10.30 1.98
CA ARG A 263 4.06 -8.97 2.62
C ARG A 263 3.13 -7.95 1.96
N PHE A 264 3.08 -7.95 0.63
CA PHE A 264 2.16 -7.10 -0.11
C PHE A 264 0.70 -7.43 0.24
N GLY A 265 0.33 -8.71 0.24
CA GLY A 265 -1.01 -9.18 0.58
C GLY A 265 -1.45 -8.79 2.00
N THR A 266 -0.58 -8.95 3.00
CA THR A 266 -0.87 -8.52 4.39
C THR A 266 -1.01 -7.00 4.48
N ALA A 267 -0.08 -6.23 3.92
CA ALA A 267 -0.12 -4.77 3.95
C ALA A 267 -1.39 -4.22 3.29
N MET A 268 -1.75 -4.77 2.13
CA MET A 268 -2.96 -4.39 1.41
C MET A 268 -4.23 -4.84 2.13
N ALA A 269 -4.24 -6.02 2.77
CA ALA A 269 -5.38 -6.46 3.58
C ALA A 269 -5.59 -5.55 4.82
N VAL A 270 -4.52 -5.16 5.50
CA VAL A 270 -4.58 -4.16 6.60
C VAL A 270 -5.12 -2.83 6.08
N ALA A 271 -4.63 -2.36 4.94
CA ALA A 271 -5.12 -1.13 4.32
C ALA A 271 -6.59 -1.20 3.91
N ALA A 272 -7.06 -2.35 3.41
CA ALA A 272 -8.47 -2.56 3.09
C ALA A 272 -9.34 -2.53 4.36
N GLY A 273 -8.88 -3.15 5.45
CA GLY A 273 -9.55 -3.07 6.76
C GLY A 273 -9.63 -1.64 7.29
N LEU A 274 -8.52 -0.90 7.25
CA LEU A 274 -8.46 0.51 7.63
C LEU A 274 -9.36 1.38 6.75
N ALA A 275 -9.36 1.16 5.45
CA ALA A 275 -10.21 1.90 4.51
C ALA A 275 -11.69 1.60 4.72
N GLY A 276 -12.07 0.33 4.88
CA GLY A 276 -13.46 -0.07 5.17
C GLY A 276 -13.95 0.51 6.51
N PHE A 277 -13.13 0.43 7.55
CA PHE A 277 -13.43 1.02 8.85
C PHE A 277 -13.53 2.56 8.79
N GLY A 278 -12.59 3.21 8.11
CA GLY A 278 -12.60 4.65 7.88
C GLY A 278 -13.83 5.12 7.09
N ALA A 279 -14.24 4.37 6.07
CA ALA A 279 -15.46 4.63 5.30
C ALA A 279 -16.70 4.51 6.17
N LEU A 280 -16.81 3.43 6.97
CA LEU A 280 -17.91 3.26 7.92
C LEU A 280 -18.01 4.42 8.90
N LEU A 281 -16.89 4.78 9.54
CA LEU A 281 -16.86 5.92 10.46
C LEU A 281 -17.26 7.22 9.77
N ALA A 282 -16.73 7.49 8.57
CA ALA A 282 -17.07 8.68 7.79
C ALA A 282 -18.55 8.74 7.43
N ALA A 283 -19.18 7.60 7.13
CA ALA A 283 -20.61 7.50 6.85
C ALA A 283 -21.49 7.69 8.11
N LEU A 284 -20.95 7.39 9.30
CA LEU A 284 -21.63 7.55 10.58
C LEU A 284 -21.57 8.99 11.14
N VAL A 285 -20.61 9.81 10.71
CA VAL A 285 -20.44 11.20 11.22
C VAL A 285 -21.70 12.07 11.13
N PRO A 286 -22.54 12.02 10.08
CA PRO A 286 -23.81 12.77 10.04
C PRO A 286 -24.79 12.39 11.16
N VAL A 287 -24.73 11.16 11.66
CA VAL A 287 -25.58 10.66 12.76
C VAL A 287 -24.88 10.85 14.12
N PHE A 288 -23.57 10.67 14.17
CA PHE A 288 -22.74 10.78 15.36
C PHE A 288 -21.60 11.79 15.15
N PRO A 289 -21.87 13.10 15.27
CA PRO A 289 -20.88 14.14 14.93
C PRO A 289 -19.59 14.09 15.75
N ARG A 290 -19.64 13.53 16.98
CA ARG A 290 -18.47 13.33 17.84
C ARG A 290 -17.40 12.42 17.22
N LEU A 291 -17.75 11.62 16.21
CA LEU A 291 -16.81 10.76 15.49
C LEU A 291 -15.99 11.49 14.42
N GLU A 292 -16.29 12.76 14.09
CA GLU A 292 -15.64 13.50 13.00
C GLU A 292 -14.11 13.43 12.94
N PRO A 293 -13.34 13.53 14.04
CA PRO A 293 -11.88 13.48 13.95
C PRO A 293 -11.34 12.09 13.60
N VAL A 294 -12.08 11.00 13.89
CA VAL A 294 -11.57 9.63 13.79
C VAL A 294 -11.26 9.20 12.35
N PRO A 295 -12.15 9.42 11.34
CA PRO A 295 -11.84 9.15 9.94
C PRO A 295 -10.56 9.84 9.43
N PHE A 296 -10.25 11.05 9.90
CA PHE A 296 -9.03 11.75 9.48
C PHE A 296 -7.77 11.10 10.08
N VAL A 297 -7.83 10.63 11.32
CA VAL A 297 -6.72 9.87 11.93
C VAL A 297 -6.50 8.55 11.21
N VAL A 298 -7.59 7.82 10.88
CA VAL A 298 -7.52 6.58 10.09
C VAL A 298 -6.90 6.83 8.71
N ALA A 299 -7.21 7.96 8.07
CA ALA A 299 -6.61 8.32 6.79
C ALA A 299 -5.09 8.50 6.89
N LEU A 300 -4.59 9.15 7.95
CA LEU A 300 -3.15 9.28 8.18
C LEU A 300 -2.46 7.92 8.42
N ALA A 301 -3.15 6.97 9.05
CA ALA A 301 -2.64 5.62 9.26
C ALA A 301 -2.44 4.81 7.96
N LEU A 302 -3.03 5.24 6.84
CA LEU A 302 -2.79 4.64 5.52
C LEU A 302 -1.46 5.06 4.88
N LEU A 303 -0.85 6.16 5.34
CA LEU A 303 0.38 6.73 4.74
C LEU A 303 1.54 5.72 4.60
N PRO A 304 1.90 4.88 5.59
CA PRO A 304 3.02 3.94 5.46
C PRO A 304 2.73 2.75 4.54
N ILE A 305 1.47 2.50 4.15
CA ILE A 305 1.07 1.28 3.42
C ILE A 305 1.86 1.10 2.12
N PRO A 306 2.00 2.09 1.21
CA PRO A 306 2.76 1.89 -0.02
C PRO A 306 4.25 1.58 0.22
N THR A 307 4.83 2.15 1.28
CA THR A 307 6.23 1.90 1.66
C THR A 307 6.42 0.50 2.21
N VAL A 308 5.45 0.00 3.01
CA VAL A 308 5.46 -1.36 3.53
C VAL A 308 5.19 -2.40 2.43
N ALA A 309 4.26 -2.10 1.53
CA ALA A 309 3.91 -2.97 0.41
C ALA A 309 5.01 -2.97 -0.68
N GLY A 310 5.70 -1.84 -0.87
CA GLY A 310 6.67 -1.62 -1.94
C GLY A 310 8.10 -2.07 -1.62
N HIS A 311 9.02 -1.68 -2.50
CA HIS A 311 10.40 -2.19 -2.53
C HIS A 311 11.33 -1.64 -1.44
N ALA A 312 10.89 -0.64 -0.69
CA ALA A 312 11.74 0.05 0.29
C ALA A 312 12.20 -0.89 1.43
N LEU A 313 11.47 -1.97 1.70
CA LEU A 313 11.78 -2.98 2.71
C LEU A 313 12.53 -4.20 2.16
N ASP A 314 12.99 -4.15 0.91
CA ASP A 314 13.65 -5.30 0.28
C ASP A 314 15.08 -5.48 0.78
N ARG A 315 15.54 -6.74 0.89
CA ARG A 315 16.94 -6.99 1.32
C ARG A 315 17.92 -6.45 0.27
N GLY A 316 19.03 -5.88 0.74
CA GLY A 316 20.04 -5.27 -0.10
C GLY A 316 19.72 -3.84 -0.51
N ARG A 317 18.54 -3.31 -0.16
CA ARG A 317 18.25 -1.88 -0.25
C ARG A 317 18.87 -1.14 0.93
N SER A 318 19.20 0.13 0.70
CA SER A 318 19.66 1.02 1.76
C SER A 318 18.52 1.31 2.74
N ALA A 319 18.81 1.40 4.04
CA ALA A 319 17.84 1.84 5.05
C ALA A 319 17.28 3.24 4.76
N LEU A 320 17.95 4.05 3.94
CA LEU A 320 17.48 5.35 3.48
C LEU A 320 16.29 5.27 2.52
N GLU A 321 16.02 4.13 1.87
CA GLU A 321 14.90 4.02 0.93
C GLU A 321 13.54 4.13 1.63
N ILE A 322 13.42 3.64 2.87
CA ILE A 322 12.18 3.72 3.67
C ILE A 322 11.79 5.18 3.94
N PRO A 323 12.63 6.03 4.58
CA PRO A 323 12.26 7.42 4.83
C PRO A 323 12.12 8.21 3.53
N VAL A 324 12.89 7.91 2.48
CA VAL A 324 12.76 8.58 1.17
C VAL A 324 11.42 8.26 0.51
N ASP A 325 10.99 6.99 0.50
CA ASP A 325 9.71 6.59 -0.07
C ASP A 325 8.54 7.15 0.74
N LEU A 326 8.59 7.04 2.07
CA LEU A 326 7.57 7.59 2.97
C LEU A 326 7.43 9.11 2.79
N LEU A 327 8.55 9.84 2.72
CA LEU A 327 8.54 11.29 2.47
C LEU A 327 7.99 11.62 1.08
N HIS A 328 8.31 10.82 0.05
CA HIS A 328 7.77 10.99 -1.30
C HIS A 328 6.25 10.85 -1.32
N VAL A 329 5.70 9.80 -0.70
CA VAL A 329 4.25 9.56 -0.62
C VAL A 329 3.56 10.63 0.24
N ALA A 330 4.16 11.03 1.35
CA ALA A 330 3.64 12.10 2.21
C ALA A 330 3.56 13.42 1.44
N ALA A 331 4.64 13.81 0.75
CA ALA A 331 4.68 15.04 -0.03
C ALA A 331 3.69 15.01 -1.22
N ALA A 332 3.55 13.87 -1.91
CA ALA A 332 2.52 13.68 -2.94
C ALA A 332 1.10 13.84 -2.36
N SER A 333 0.85 13.29 -1.17
CA SER A 333 -0.43 13.38 -0.48
C SER A 333 -0.76 14.82 -0.10
N VAL A 334 0.19 15.53 0.53
CA VAL A 334 0.02 16.95 0.92
C VAL A 334 -0.30 17.81 -0.29
N TRP A 335 0.35 17.57 -1.44
CA TRP A 335 0.10 18.36 -2.64
C TRP A 335 -1.26 18.03 -3.28
N LEU A 336 -1.55 16.76 -3.60
CA LEU A 336 -2.79 16.37 -4.27
C LEU A 336 -4.01 16.58 -3.36
N GLY A 337 -4.03 16.01 -2.16
CA GLY A 337 -5.17 16.17 -1.25
C GLY A 337 -5.34 17.62 -0.80
N GLY A 338 -4.26 18.38 -0.72
CA GLY A 338 -4.34 19.82 -0.47
C GLY A 338 -4.92 20.62 -1.64
N LEU A 339 -4.67 20.24 -2.89
CA LEU A 339 -5.34 20.84 -4.06
C LEU A 339 -6.84 20.53 -4.06
N VAL A 340 -7.23 19.29 -3.73
CA VAL A 340 -8.65 18.93 -3.57
C VAL A 340 -9.29 19.74 -2.43
N GLY A 341 -8.62 19.87 -1.29
CA GLY A 341 -9.04 20.74 -0.19
C GLY A 341 -9.15 22.21 -0.62
N LEU A 342 -8.22 22.70 -1.43
CA LEU A 342 -8.24 24.05 -1.97
C LEU A 342 -9.43 24.28 -2.91
N VAL A 343 -9.80 23.31 -3.75
CA VAL A 343 -11.01 23.42 -4.59
C VAL A 343 -12.25 23.61 -3.71
N LEU A 344 -12.38 22.82 -2.64
CA LEU A 344 -13.52 22.92 -1.73
C LEU A 344 -13.54 24.27 -1.00
N LEU A 345 -12.38 24.72 -0.53
CA LEU A 345 -12.20 26.01 0.11
C LEU A 345 -12.57 27.17 -0.84
N LEU A 346 -12.14 27.08 -2.10
CA LEU A 346 -12.44 28.09 -3.12
C LEU A 346 -13.90 28.08 -3.57
N ARG A 347 -14.68 27.02 -3.33
CA ARG A 347 -16.13 26.97 -3.60
C ARG A 347 -16.97 27.68 -2.53
N GLY A 348 -16.40 27.97 -1.35
CA GLY A 348 -17.08 28.71 -0.30
C GLY A 348 -17.32 30.18 -0.63
N GLN A 349 -18.16 30.85 0.18
CA GLN A 349 -18.53 32.26 -0.02
C GLN A 349 -17.51 33.27 0.53
N GLY A 350 -16.46 32.82 1.23
CA GLY A 350 -15.45 33.69 1.85
C GLY A 350 -14.21 33.95 0.96
N ARG A 351 -13.37 34.89 1.39
CA ARG A 351 -12.01 35.10 0.85
C ARG A 351 -10.98 34.42 1.75
N PRO A 352 -10.53 33.19 1.45
CA PRO A 352 -9.69 32.40 2.35
C PRO A 352 -8.19 32.78 2.24
N GLN A 353 -7.86 34.07 2.35
CA GLN A 353 -6.50 34.57 2.07
C GLN A 353 -5.43 33.90 2.96
N HIS A 354 -5.70 33.74 4.25
CA HIS A 354 -4.76 33.11 5.18
C HIS A 354 -4.53 31.63 4.83
N SER A 355 -5.60 30.85 4.67
CA SER A 355 -5.54 29.44 4.28
C SER A 355 -4.90 29.24 2.90
N LEU A 356 -5.16 30.12 1.93
CA LEU A 356 -4.55 30.08 0.60
C LEU A 356 -3.03 30.26 0.66
N ARG A 357 -2.54 31.28 1.40
CA ARG A 357 -1.10 31.51 1.58
C ARG A 357 -0.44 30.36 2.33
N ARG A 358 -1.09 29.86 3.40
CA ARG A 358 -0.59 28.74 4.20
C ARG A 358 -0.44 27.48 3.35
N PHE A 359 -1.46 27.12 2.58
CA PHE A 359 -1.39 25.98 1.67
C PHE A 359 -0.35 26.19 0.57
N SER A 360 -0.24 27.39 -0.03
CA SER A 360 0.76 27.64 -1.06
C SER A 360 2.20 27.42 -0.57
N ASN A 361 2.51 27.76 0.68
CA ASN A 361 3.82 27.48 1.27
C ASN A 361 4.05 25.99 1.55
N LEU A 362 3.02 25.28 2.05
CA LEU A 362 3.08 23.83 2.26
C LEU A 362 3.25 23.08 0.92
N ALA A 363 2.55 23.51 -0.12
CA ALA A 363 2.67 22.96 -1.46
C ALA A 363 4.08 23.16 -2.03
N LEU A 364 4.70 24.33 -1.82
CA LEU A 364 6.09 24.56 -2.24
C LEU A 364 7.06 23.61 -1.54
N ALA A 365 6.92 23.43 -0.22
CA ALA A 365 7.74 22.49 0.54
C ALA A 365 7.53 21.04 0.07
N ALA A 366 6.28 20.64 -0.17
CA ALA A 366 5.95 19.32 -0.70
C ALA A 366 6.54 19.08 -2.10
N VAL A 367 6.46 20.07 -3.00
CA VAL A 367 7.07 20.00 -4.34
C VAL A 367 8.59 19.86 -4.25
N ALA A 368 9.25 20.63 -3.37
CA ALA A 368 10.69 20.52 -3.16
C ALA A 368 11.08 19.13 -2.62
N ALA A 369 10.34 18.61 -1.64
CA ALA A 369 10.55 17.26 -1.12
C ALA A 369 10.34 16.18 -2.20
N LEU A 370 9.31 16.31 -3.05
CA LEU A 370 9.06 15.42 -4.17
C LEU A 370 10.18 15.44 -5.21
N ALA A 371 10.74 16.62 -5.50
CA ALA A 371 11.85 16.75 -6.44
C ALA A 371 13.09 16.01 -5.90
N VAL A 372 13.48 16.28 -4.66
CA VAL A 372 14.66 15.66 -4.03
C VAL A 372 14.48 14.14 -3.92
N THR A 373 13.38 13.68 -3.32
CA THR A 373 13.11 12.25 -3.16
C THR A 373 12.92 11.54 -4.51
N GLY A 374 12.33 12.21 -5.50
CA GLY A 374 12.15 11.68 -6.85
C GLY A 374 13.47 11.42 -7.57
N VAL A 375 14.43 12.34 -7.43
CA VAL A 375 15.79 12.18 -7.98
C VAL A 375 16.51 11.02 -7.30
N VAL A 376 16.50 10.95 -5.97
CA VAL A 376 17.11 9.84 -5.22
C VAL A 376 16.56 8.49 -5.67
N ARG A 377 15.22 8.38 -5.78
CA ARG A 377 14.57 7.15 -6.24
C ARG A 377 14.92 6.80 -7.69
N ALA A 378 14.99 7.78 -8.59
CA ALA A 378 15.35 7.53 -9.98
C ALA A 378 16.74 6.88 -10.12
N PHE A 379 17.71 7.32 -9.32
CA PHE A 379 19.04 6.71 -9.28
C PHE A 379 19.06 5.29 -8.67
N SER A 380 18.16 5.00 -7.72
CA SER A 380 18.03 3.64 -7.16
C SER A 380 17.39 2.64 -8.13
N GLU A 381 16.57 3.12 -9.08
CA GLU A 381 15.77 2.28 -9.98
C GLU A 381 16.37 2.10 -11.39
N LEU A 382 17.25 3.01 -11.82
CA LEU A 382 17.91 2.98 -13.12
C LEU A 382 19.41 2.76 -12.97
N ARG A 383 19.98 1.81 -13.72
CA ARG A 383 21.44 1.58 -13.76
C ARG A 383 22.16 2.42 -14.82
N SER A 384 21.45 2.91 -15.83
CA SER A 384 22.01 3.80 -16.84
C SER A 384 20.96 4.72 -17.44
N VAL A 385 21.40 5.88 -17.93
CA VAL A 385 20.53 6.86 -18.61
C VAL A 385 19.88 6.25 -19.87
N GLY A 386 20.57 5.30 -20.52
CA GLY A 386 20.05 4.47 -21.62
C GLY A 386 18.70 3.80 -21.33
N GLN A 387 18.40 3.54 -20.06
CA GLN A 387 17.17 2.86 -19.65
C GLN A 387 15.92 3.73 -19.73
N LEU A 388 16.05 5.07 -19.81
CA LEU A 388 14.93 6.00 -19.96
C LEU A 388 14.13 5.82 -21.26
N TRP A 389 14.75 5.24 -22.27
CA TRP A 389 14.31 5.19 -23.66
C TRP A 389 14.21 3.74 -24.14
N SER A 390 15.10 2.87 -23.68
CA SER A 390 15.08 1.43 -24.01
C SER A 390 14.07 0.60 -23.20
N THR A 391 13.58 1.08 -22.05
CA THR A 391 12.68 0.30 -21.18
C THR A 391 11.26 0.89 -21.13
N GLY A 392 10.27 0.04 -20.84
CA GLY A 392 8.91 0.51 -20.56
C GLY A 392 8.86 1.42 -19.34
N TYR A 393 9.51 0.99 -18.25
CA TYR A 393 9.63 1.76 -17.00
C TYR A 393 10.23 3.15 -17.23
N GLY A 394 11.36 3.24 -17.94
CA GLY A 394 12.02 4.50 -18.24
C GLY A 394 11.14 5.47 -19.04
N ARG A 395 10.43 4.96 -20.06
CA ARG A 395 9.52 5.79 -20.87
C ARG A 395 8.37 6.36 -20.04
N VAL A 396 7.78 5.57 -19.15
CA VAL A 396 6.72 6.06 -18.25
C VAL A 396 7.29 7.03 -17.21
N LEU A 397 8.53 6.84 -16.75
CA LEU A 397 9.20 7.80 -15.86
C LEU A 397 9.42 9.17 -16.54
N VAL A 398 9.73 9.19 -17.84
CA VAL A 398 9.79 10.44 -18.61
C VAL A 398 8.40 11.09 -18.66
N VAL A 399 7.35 10.33 -18.98
CA VAL A 399 5.96 10.85 -18.97
C VAL A 399 5.58 11.42 -17.60
N LYS A 400 5.90 10.72 -16.51
CA LYS A 400 5.70 11.19 -15.12
C LYS A 400 6.43 12.52 -14.88
N THR A 401 7.67 12.63 -15.36
CA THR A 401 8.50 13.85 -15.23
C THR A 401 7.91 15.02 -16.03
N VAL A 402 7.36 14.78 -17.22
CA VAL A 402 6.66 15.81 -18.00
C VAL A 402 5.42 16.33 -17.29
N PHE A 403 4.55 15.43 -16.78
CA PHE A 403 3.39 15.84 -15.97
C PHE A 403 3.81 16.65 -14.75
N LEU A 404 4.86 16.23 -14.05
CA LEU A 404 5.40 16.96 -12.91
C LEU A 404 5.88 18.37 -13.32
N ALA A 405 6.62 18.50 -14.42
CA ALA A 405 7.09 19.80 -14.90
C ALA A 405 5.94 20.75 -15.26
N LEU A 406 4.89 20.24 -15.90
CA LEU A 406 3.66 21.01 -16.19
C LEU A 406 2.96 21.47 -14.91
N LEU A 407 2.81 20.58 -13.92
CA LEU A 407 2.21 20.89 -12.62
C LEU A 407 3.02 21.94 -11.85
N VAL A 408 4.36 21.81 -11.82
CA VAL A 408 5.24 22.80 -11.17
C VAL A 408 5.12 24.16 -11.85
N THR A 409 5.04 24.18 -13.18
CA THR A 409 4.87 25.43 -13.94
C THR A 409 3.54 26.11 -13.62
N LEU A 410 2.43 25.36 -13.58
CA LEU A 410 1.13 25.89 -13.18
C LEU A 410 1.13 26.36 -11.72
N GLY A 411 1.72 25.58 -10.82
CA GLY A 411 1.86 25.94 -9.41
C GLY A 411 2.68 27.22 -9.20
N TRP A 412 3.74 27.40 -10.00
CA TRP A 412 4.54 28.64 -10.04
C TRP A 412 3.71 29.83 -10.50
N LEU A 413 2.98 29.70 -11.61
CA LEU A 413 2.09 30.76 -12.12
C LEU A 413 1.01 31.12 -11.10
N ASN A 414 0.42 30.12 -10.44
CA ASN A 414 -0.55 30.30 -9.37
C ASN A 414 0.06 31.09 -8.21
N ARG A 415 1.23 30.65 -7.70
CA ARG A 415 1.91 31.25 -6.55
C ARG A 415 2.35 32.69 -6.77
N TYR A 416 2.91 33.01 -7.94
CA TYR A 416 3.52 34.34 -8.17
C TYR A 416 2.62 35.32 -8.91
N ARG A 417 1.59 34.85 -9.64
CA ARG A 417 0.67 35.74 -10.37
C ARG A 417 -0.72 35.80 -9.75
N LEU A 418 -1.33 34.66 -9.43
CA LEU A 418 -2.75 34.61 -9.06
C LEU A 418 -3.00 34.74 -7.56
N VAL A 419 -2.19 34.09 -6.72
CA VAL A 419 -2.29 34.18 -5.25
C VAL A 419 -2.09 35.62 -4.73
N PRO A 420 -1.08 36.39 -5.18
CA PRO A 420 -0.89 37.76 -4.71
C PRO A 420 -2.02 38.71 -5.14
N ARG A 421 -2.61 38.46 -6.32
CA ARG A 421 -3.73 39.24 -6.88
C ARG A 421 -5.10 38.78 -6.36
N LEU A 422 -5.16 37.73 -5.54
CA LEU A 422 -6.40 37.09 -5.05
C LEU A 422 -7.43 36.81 -6.17
N SER A 423 -6.95 36.42 -7.36
CA SER A 423 -7.80 36.13 -8.51
C SER A 423 -8.47 34.76 -8.35
N LEU A 424 -9.59 34.71 -7.62
CA LEU A 424 -10.27 33.44 -7.29
C LEU A 424 -10.79 32.70 -8.53
N ALA A 425 -11.29 33.42 -9.53
CA ALA A 425 -11.75 32.81 -10.79
C ALA A 425 -10.61 32.14 -11.56
N GLY A 426 -9.46 32.83 -11.65
CA GLY A 426 -8.24 32.28 -12.27
C GLY A 426 -7.71 31.07 -11.51
N LEU A 427 -7.69 31.15 -10.18
CA LEU A 427 -7.27 30.03 -9.31
C LEU A 427 -8.18 28.81 -9.48
N ARG A 428 -9.51 28.98 -9.46
CA ARG A 428 -10.46 27.87 -9.66
C ARG A 428 -10.21 27.15 -11.00
N ARG A 429 -10.00 27.92 -12.07
CA ARG A 429 -9.70 27.37 -13.40
C ARG A 429 -8.37 26.62 -13.42
N ASN A 430 -7.30 27.23 -12.91
CA ASN A 430 -5.97 26.63 -12.92
C ASN A 430 -5.90 25.38 -12.05
N VAL A 431 -6.53 25.39 -10.86
CA VAL A 431 -6.57 24.21 -9.98
C VAL A 431 -7.36 23.07 -10.64
N ALA A 432 -8.43 23.35 -11.40
CA ALA A 432 -9.12 22.31 -12.17
C ALA A 432 -8.19 21.65 -13.21
N PHE A 433 -7.39 22.44 -13.93
CA PHE A 433 -6.36 21.91 -14.84
C PHE A 433 -5.27 21.12 -14.10
N GLU A 434 -4.82 21.61 -12.94
CA GLU A 434 -3.86 20.89 -12.09
C GLU A 434 -4.41 19.53 -11.65
N LEU A 435 -5.69 19.42 -11.29
CA LEU A 435 -6.30 18.13 -10.93
C LEU A 435 -6.36 17.14 -12.10
N VAL A 436 -6.61 17.61 -13.33
CA VAL A 436 -6.57 16.77 -14.54
C VAL A 436 -5.15 16.26 -14.80
N LEU A 437 -4.14 17.14 -14.72
CA LEU A 437 -2.74 16.75 -14.87
C LEU A 437 -2.30 15.79 -13.75
N PHE A 438 -2.79 16.00 -12.52
CA PHE A 438 -2.56 15.08 -11.41
C PHE A 438 -3.18 13.72 -11.64
N ALA A 439 -4.40 13.64 -12.18
CA ALA A 439 -5.01 12.35 -12.53
C ALA A 439 -4.15 11.59 -13.55
N GLY A 440 -3.63 12.29 -14.58
CA GLY A 440 -2.66 11.72 -15.52
C GLY A 440 -1.34 11.30 -14.86
N LEU A 441 -0.82 12.10 -13.94
CA LEU A 441 0.38 11.78 -13.15
C LEU A 441 0.17 10.52 -12.29
N VAL A 442 -0.96 10.40 -11.60
CA VAL A 442 -1.29 9.24 -10.76
C VAL A 442 -1.50 7.99 -11.62
N ALA A 443 -2.09 8.11 -12.81
CA ALA A 443 -2.18 7.00 -13.76
C ALA A 443 -0.79 6.54 -14.22
N ALA A 444 0.13 7.48 -14.53
CA ALA A 444 1.52 7.16 -14.84
C ALA A 444 2.25 6.49 -13.66
N VAL A 445 1.96 6.90 -12.42
CA VAL A 445 2.46 6.24 -11.20
C VAL A 445 1.90 4.82 -11.08
N GLY A 446 0.59 4.63 -11.28
CA GLY A 446 -0.03 3.30 -11.29
C GLY A 446 0.66 2.37 -12.29
N LEU A 447 0.89 2.86 -13.51
CA LEU A 447 1.63 2.13 -14.54
C LEU A 447 3.08 1.84 -14.14
N LEU A 448 3.81 2.81 -13.59
CA LEU A 448 5.18 2.60 -13.10
C LEU A 448 5.26 1.53 -12.02
N THR A 449 4.30 1.49 -11.11
CA THR A 449 4.28 0.50 -10.03
C THR A 449 3.90 -0.90 -10.50
N ASP A 450 3.41 -1.06 -11.74
CA ASP A 450 3.14 -2.35 -12.37
C ASP A 450 4.29 -2.81 -13.28
N LEU A 451 5.15 -1.88 -13.70
CA LEU A 451 6.29 -2.15 -14.57
C LEU A 451 7.54 -2.51 -13.78
N ARG A 452 8.33 -3.46 -14.33
CA ARG A 452 9.63 -3.83 -13.76
C ARG A 452 10.64 -2.68 -13.87
N PRO A 453 11.33 -2.31 -12.78
CA PRO A 453 12.44 -1.36 -12.82
C PRO A 453 13.53 -1.72 -13.84
N GLY A 454 14.18 -0.69 -14.39
CA GLY A 454 15.22 -0.88 -15.41
C GLY A 454 16.40 -1.72 -14.92
N ARG A 455 16.78 -1.55 -13.64
CA ARG A 455 17.86 -2.31 -13.00
C ARG A 455 17.67 -3.84 -12.99
N ASP A 456 16.43 -4.33 -13.00
CA ASP A 456 16.14 -5.76 -12.85
C ASP A 456 16.25 -6.53 -14.18
N ARG A 457 16.20 -5.82 -15.33
CA ARG A 457 16.37 -6.44 -16.66
C ARG A 457 17.81 -6.84 -16.97
N ILE A 458 18.79 -6.00 -16.59
CA ILE A 458 20.23 -6.29 -16.81
C ILE A 458 20.65 -7.52 -16.01
N ALA A 459 20.11 -7.64 -14.80
CA ALA A 459 20.34 -8.79 -13.97
C ALA A 459 19.99 -10.07 -14.76
N GLN A 460 18.78 -10.16 -15.34
CA GLN A 460 18.31 -11.33 -16.13
C GLN A 460 19.26 -11.73 -17.25
N ALA A 461 19.75 -10.76 -18.02
CA ALA A 461 20.73 -11.01 -19.09
C ALA A 461 22.04 -11.61 -18.54
N ALA A 462 22.53 -11.16 -17.39
CA ALA A 462 23.78 -11.67 -16.81
C ALA A 462 23.71 -13.14 -16.33
N VAL A 463 22.52 -13.68 -16.05
CA VAL A 463 22.36 -15.14 -15.79
C VAL A 463 22.32 -15.92 -17.10
N THR A 464 21.78 -15.35 -18.17
CA THR A 464 21.89 -15.92 -19.52
C THR A 464 23.34 -15.93 -20.01
N GLU A 465 24.15 -14.97 -19.57
CA GLU A 465 25.54 -14.77 -19.97
C GLU A 465 26.57 -15.50 -19.10
N ALA A 466 26.15 -16.20 -18.03
CA ALA A 466 26.99 -17.17 -17.31
C ALA A 466 27.22 -18.43 -18.17
N LYS A 467 27.77 -18.21 -19.37
CA LYS A 467 28.06 -19.16 -20.44
C LYS A 467 29.42 -19.86 -20.25
N GLY A 468 30.13 -19.57 -19.17
CA GLY A 468 31.27 -20.36 -18.75
C GLY A 468 30.83 -21.35 -17.69
N LEU A 469 30.55 -22.61 -18.06
CA LEU A 469 30.82 -23.67 -17.10
C LEU A 469 32.29 -23.48 -16.66
N PRO A 470 32.61 -23.62 -15.36
CA PRO A 470 34.01 -23.78 -14.99
C PRO A 470 34.62 -24.89 -15.87
N PRO A 471 35.85 -24.71 -16.36
CA PRO A 471 36.46 -25.68 -17.28
C PRO A 471 36.34 -27.08 -16.68
N PRO A 472 36.00 -28.10 -17.51
CA PRO A 472 35.85 -29.45 -17.00
C PRO A 472 37.13 -29.86 -16.26
N PRO A 473 37.01 -30.61 -15.15
CA PRO A 473 38.16 -31.10 -14.42
C PRO A 473 39.09 -31.89 -15.37
N ALA A 474 40.40 -31.75 -15.19
CA ALA A 474 41.38 -32.43 -16.03
C ALA A 474 41.17 -33.96 -15.99
N GLN A 475 41.48 -34.64 -17.09
CA GLN A 475 41.38 -36.10 -17.17
C GLN A 475 42.10 -36.79 -16.00
N GLY A 476 41.41 -37.72 -15.34
CA GLY A 476 41.91 -38.48 -14.19
C GLY A 476 41.68 -37.84 -12.82
N MET A 477 40.98 -36.71 -12.71
CA MET A 477 40.57 -36.15 -11.43
C MET A 477 39.28 -36.79 -10.91
N VAL A 478 39.25 -37.10 -9.61
CA VAL A 478 38.01 -37.41 -8.88
C VAL A 478 37.43 -36.10 -8.37
N VAL A 479 36.19 -35.80 -8.71
CA VAL A 479 35.52 -34.57 -8.28
C VAL A 479 34.46 -34.87 -7.23
N GLN A 480 34.62 -34.27 -6.06
CA GLN A 480 33.58 -34.24 -5.05
C GLN A 480 32.98 -32.83 -5.03
N ALA A 481 31.70 -32.74 -5.38
CA ALA A 481 30.97 -31.49 -5.38
C ALA A 481 29.91 -31.50 -4.28
N ARG A 482 29.77 -30.38 -3.57
CA ARG A 482 28.69 -30.13 -2.62
C ARG A 482 28.13 -28.73 -2.85
N GLU A 483 26.82 -28.61 -2.76
CA GLU A 483 26.15 -27.32 -2.74
C GLU A 483 25.87 -26.90 -1.29
N ALA A 484 26.13 -25.63 -0.98
CA ALA A 484 25.82 -24.99 0.29
C ALA A 484 25.16 -23.63 0.02
N GLY A 485 23.82 -23.61 0.01
CA GLY A 485 23.03 -22.42 -0.27
C GLY A 485 23.28 -21.89 -1.69
N ASN A 486 23.85 -20.68 -1.80
CA ASN A 486 24.15 -20.03 -3.09
C ASN A 486 25.52 -20.42 -3.67
N TYR A 487 26.30 -21.27 -2.99
CA TYR A 487 27.65 -21.65 -3.41
C TYR A 487 27.70 -23.14 -3.76
N GLY A 488 28.25 -23.44 -4.94
CA GLY A 488 28.72 -24.79 -5.29
C GLY A 488 30.22 -24.85 -5.05
N VAL A 489 30.66 -25.77 -4.19
CA VAL A 489 32.09 -26.04 -3.99
C VAL A 489 32.40 -27.39 -4.62
N ALA A 490 33.33 -27.39 -5.57
CA ALA A 490 33.85 -28.61 -6.18
C ALA A 490 35.33 -28.74 -5.81
N LEU A 491 35.69 -29.89 -5.26
CA LEU A 491 37.07 -30.27 -4.99
C LEU A 491 37.47 -31.32 -6.03
N GLY A 492 38.45 -30.99 -6.88
CA GLY A 492 39.07 -31.94 -7.80
C GLY A 492 40.35 -32.49 -7.18
N ILE A 493 40.42 -33.81 -6.96
CA ILE A 493 41.61 -34.48 -6.45
C ILE A 493 42.23 -35.29 -7.59
N ARG A 494 43.52 -35.07 -7.87
CA ARG A 494 44.30 -35.94 -8.76
C ARG A 494 44.90 -37.05 -7.90
N PRO A 495 44.47 -38.32 -8.04
CA PRO A 495 45.11 -39.40 -7.31
C PRO A 495 46.60 -39.46 -7.71
N PRO A 496 47.53 -39.66 -6.75
CA PRO A 496 48.92 -39.89 -7.08
C PRO A 496 49.01 -41.08 -8.04
N ARG A 497 49.85 -40.96 -9.08
CA ARG A 497 50.11 -42.08 -10.00
C ARG A 497 50.51 -43.27 -9.13
N ALA A 498 49.69 -44.32 -9.12
CA ALA A 498 50.13 -45.60 -8.60
C ALA A 498 51.30 -46.01 -9.49
N GLU A 499 52.52 -45.95 -8.97
CA GLU A 499 53.60 -46.72 -9.55
C GLU A 499 53.15 -48.17 -9.54
N VAL A 500 53.05 -48.73 -10.74
CA VAL A 500 52.92 -50.17 -10.93
C VAL A 500 54.22 -50.78 -10.43
N VAL A 501 54.15 -51.51 -9.33
CA VAL A 501 55.08 -52.59 -8.99
C VAL A 501 54.26 -53.77 -8.52
#